data_AF-A0A920T1K3-F1
#
_entry.id   AF-A0A920T1K3-F1
#
_cell.length_a   1.000
_cell.length_b   1.000
_cell.length_c   1.000
_cell.angle_alpha   90.00
_cell.angle_beta   90.00
_cell.angle_gamma   90.00
#
_symmetry.space_group_name_H-M   'P 1'
#
loop_
_entity.id
_entity.type
_entity.pdbx_description
1 polymer ?
#
loop_
_entity_poly.entity_id
_entity_poly.type
_entity_poly.pdbx_seq_one_letter_code
_entity_poly.pdbx_strand_id
1 'polypeptide(L)'
;MLRERIYHAFTLVANPPMPGSGLRGWTWQVLMIFLLAVVASLAVTGFAVIAFALMIGASVFAAGLVAHRSGISGSRYSLVPVVFVVMAMALAIGVDIFTVKDDIGRMNTVFKFYLQAWVLLGIASAYFLWVLADARKLSLSGVRLGRGVWLGLLTILVVGVMVYPILGTRDRNSTKFDTTGLGLDGMAYMESVTYQNDGTPLTLKYDLEAIEWMQENVEGSPVIIEGLTDLYRWGNRVSIYTGLPAVIGWDWHQRQQRVKYASSVSERRDEIDRFYDTPLRSSALKTLNKYQVKYVYIGELERAKYHSVGISKFKNMAADGLVQVYPPNEGR
;
A
#
# COMPACT_ATOMS: atom_id res chain seq x y z
N MET A 1 12.52 -30.34 34.45
CA MET A 1 12.81 -31.33 33.38
C MET A 1 12.65 -30.80 31.95
N LEU A 2 11.50 -30.26 31.51
CA LEU A 2 11.35 -29.71 30.13
C LEU A 2 12.26 -28.49 29.86
N ARG A 3 12.31 -27.57 30.84
CA ARG A 3 13.12 -26.33 30.80
C ARG A 3 14.62 -26.58 30.66
N GLU A 4 15.15 -27.61 31.35
CA GLU A 4 16.57 -27.95 31.30
C GLU A 4 16.94 -28.64 29.99
N ARG A 5 16.04 -29.46 29.43
CA ARG A 5 16.27 -30.14 28.15
C ARG A 5 16.21 -29.18 26.95
N ILE A 6 15.31 -28.20 26.99
CA ILE A 6 15.28 -27.11 26.00
C ILE A 6 16.55 -26.26 26.11
N TYR A 7 16.96 -25.92 27.34
CA TYR A 7 18.22 -25.23 27.57
C TYR A 7 19.41 -26.02 27.03
N HIS A 8 19.45 -27.33 27.26
CA HIS A 8 20.52 -28.21 26.77
C HIS A 8 20.54 -28.35 25.24
N ALA A 9 19.38 -28.32 24.58
CA ALA A 9 19.28 -28.32 23.13
C ALA A 9 19.77 -26.98 22.54
N PHE A 10 19.44 -25.85 23.16
CA PHE A 10 19.97 -24.54 22.76
C PHE A 10 21.45 -24.37 23.09
N THR A 11 21.97 -24.94 24.18
CA THR A 11 23.42 -24.93 24.46
C THR A 11 24.22 -25.82 23.53
N LEU A 12 23.64 -26.90 22.98
CA LEU A 12 24.26 -27.69 21.90
C LEU A 12 24.34 -26.93 20.56
N VAL A 13 23.41 -26.01 20.32
CA VAL A 13 23.46 -25.09 19.17
C VAL A 13 24.45 -23.95 19.42
N ALA A 14 24.53 -23.44 20.66
CA ALA A 14 25.44 -22.37 21.04
C ALA A 14 26.90 -22.84 21.29
N ASN A 15 27.08 -24.11 21.65
CA ASN A 15 28.36 -24.78 21.84
C ASN A 15 28.37 -26.04 20.96
N PRO A 16 28.72 -25.92 19.66
CA PRO A 16 28.85 -27.09 18.80
C PRO A 16 29.87 -28.06 19.40
N PRO A 17 29.70 -29.39 19.22
CA PRO A 17 30.66 -30.37 19.71
C PRO A 17 32.08 -30.02 19.21
N MET A 18 33.07 -30.13 20.10
CA MET A 18 34.46 -29.89 19.72
C MET A 18 34.85 -30.76 18.51
N PRO A 19 35.65 -30.25 17.56
CA PRO A 19 35.97 -30.95 16.32
C PRO A 19 36.46 -32.38 16.60
N GLY A 20 35.77 -33.37 16.04
CA GLY A 20 36.23 -34.75 16.03
C GLY A 20 37.18 -35.02 14.85
N SER A 21 38.10 -35.97 15.00
CA SER A 21 39.00 -36.42 13.94
C SER A 21 38.25 -37.19 12.85
N GLY A 22 37.77 -36.48 11.82
CA GLY A 22 37.22 -37.09 10.60
C GLY A 22 36.31 -36.15 9.80
N LEU A 23 36.09 -36.45 8.51
CA LEU A 23 35.26 -35.66 7.59
C LEU A 23 33.84 -35.36 8.12
N ARG A 24 33.23 -36.30 8.86
CA ARG A 24 31.92 -36.12 9.53
C ARG A 24 31.94 -35.15 10.72
N GLY A 25 33.10 -34.91 11.34
CA GLY A 25 33.26 -34.00 12.47
C GLY A 25 33.37 -32.52 12.07
N TRP A 26 33.70 -32.27 10.80
CA TRP A 26 33.91 -30.94 10.22
C TRP A 26 32.80 -30.48 9.28
N THR A 27 31.90 -31.39 8.85
CA THR A 27 30.84 -31.07 7.89
C THR A 27 29.96 -29.91 8.35
N TRP A 28 29.70 -29.80 9.65
CA TRP A 28 28.85 -28.73 10.18
C TRP A 28 29.54 -27.35 10.11
N GLN A 29 30.83 -27.30 10.46
CA GLN A 29 31.65 -26.10 10.42
C GLN A 29 31.87 -25.66 8.96
N VAL A 30 32.13 -26.61 8.06
CA VAL A 30 32.29 -26.34 6.62
C VAL A 30 30.98 -25.80 6.02
N LEU A 31 29.84 -26.41 6.34
CA LEU A 31 28.53 -25.92 5.90
C LEU A 31 28.22 -24.52 6.45
N MET A 32 28.57 -24.25 7.71
CA MET A 32 28.38 -22.93 8.30
C MET A 32 29.29 -21.87 7.68
N ILE A 33 30.58 -22.17 7.46
CA ILE A 33 31.52 -21.27 6.81
C ILE A 33 31.07 -20.98 5.37
N PHE A 34 30.63 -22.02 4.65
CA PHE A 34 30.11 -21.87 3.30
C PHE A 34 28.85 -21.01 3.27
N LEU A 35 27.89 -21.26 4.17
CA LEU A 35 26.69 -20.44 4.29
C LEU A 35 27.02 -18.99 4.61
N LEU A 36 27.94 -18.73 5.54
CA LEU A 36 28.39 -17.39 5.88
C LEU A 36 29.09 -16.70 4.70
N ALA A 37 29.92 -17.41 3.95
CA ALA A 37 30.58 -16.90 2.75
C ALA A 37 29.57 -16.54 1.65
N VAL A 38 28.57 -17.39 1.42
CA VAL A 38 27.46 -17.13 0.48
C VAL A 38 26.65 -15.91 0.92
N VAL A 39 26.27 -15.82 2.19
CA VAL A 39 25.53 -14.67 2.75
C VAL A 39 26.34 -13.38 2.62
N ALA A 40 27.64 -13.40 2.96
CA ALA A 40 28.51 -12.24 2.84
C ALA A 40 28.70 -11.79 1.38
N SER A 41 28.92 -12.75 0.47
CA SER A 41 29.05 -12.48 -0.96
C SER A 41 27.76 -11.86 -1.53
N LEU A 42 26.60 -12.43 -1.21
CA LEU A 42 25.30 -11.89 -1.63
C LEU A 42 25.07 -10.48 -1.08
N ALA A 43 25.42 -10.23 0.18
CA ALA A 43 25.27 -8.90 0.78
C ALA A 43 26.13 -7.83 0.08
N VAL A 44 27.38 -8.15 -0.24
CA VAL A 44 28.31 -7.22 -0.90
C VAL A 44 27.97 -7.01 -2.39
N THR A 45 27.33 -8.00 -3.04
CA THR A 45 26.98 -7.94 -4.47
C THR A 45 25.59 -7.34 -4.75
N GLY A 46 24.94 -6.75 -3.74
CA GLY A 46 23.63 -6.09 -3.91
C GLY A 46 22.42 -6.99 -3.68
N PHE A 47 22.62 -8.25 -3.25
CA PHE A 47 21.57 -9.21 -2.90
C PHE A 47 21.40 -9.37 -1.39
N ALA A 48 21.57 -8.27 -0.63
CA ALA A 48 21.49 -8.28 0.83
C ALA A 48 20.15 -8.82 1.38
N VAL A 49 19.04 -8.59 0.67
CA VAL A 49 17.72 -9.12 1.03
C VAL A 49 17.68 -10.64 0.92
N ILE A 50 18.20 -11.20 -0.18
CA ILE A 50 18.31 -12.65 -0.37
C ILE A 50 19.21 -13.25 0.70
N ALA A 51 20.36 -12.63 0.96
CA ALA A 51 21.31 -13.05 1.99
C ALA A 51 20.65 -13.11 3.38
N PHE A 52 19.91 -12.06 3.73
CA PHE A 52 19.18 -11.97 5.00
C PHE A 52 18.07 -13.02 5.10
N ALA A 53 17.26 -13.17 4.06
CA ALA A 53 16.17 -14.14 4.03
C ALA A 53 16.67 -15.59 4.11
N LEU A 54 17.77 -15.92 3.41
CA LEU A 54 18.42 -17.22 3.50
C LEU A 54 18.93 -17.50 4.91
N MET A 55 19.61 -16.53 5.53
CA MET A 55 20.13 -16.67 6.89
C MET A 55 19.00 -16.93 7.90
N ILE A 56 17.92 -16.15 7.85
CA ILE A 56 16.78 -16.31 8.76
C ILE A 56 16.06 -17.63 8.50
N GLY A 57 15.76 -17.94 7.24
CA GLY A 57 15.06 -19.17 6.84
C GLY A 57 15.84 -20.42 7.26
N ALA A 58 17.15 -20.47 6.97
CA ALA A 58 18.02 -21.58 7.34
C ALA A 58 18.14 -21.72 8.87
N SER A 59 18.28 -20.60 9.59
CA SER A 59 18.40 -20.61 11.06
C SER A 59 17.15 -21.16 11.74
N VAL A 60 15.97 -20.71 11.29
CA VAL A 60 14.68 -21.17 11.85
C VAL A 60 14.41 -22.62 11.45
N PHE A 61 14.74 -23.02 10.22
CA PHE A 61 14.65 -24.41 9.78
C PHE A 61 15.54 -25.34 10.62
N ALA A 62 16.81 -24.97 10.82
CA ALA A 62 17.74 -25.73 11.63
C ALA A 62 17.26 -25.85 13.09
N ALA A 63 16.78 -24.74 13.68
CA ALA A 63 16.21 -24.75 15.03
C ALA A 63 14.98 -25.67 15.13
N GLY A 64 14.10 -25.63 14.12
CA GLY A 64 12.94 -26.53 14.01
C GLY A 64 13.34 -28.00 13.92
N LEU A 65 14.34 -28.33 13.10
CA LEU A 65 14.84 -29.69 12.94
C LEU A 65 15.48 -30.21 14.23
N VAL A 66 16.27 -29.39 14.93
CA VAL A 66 16.86 -29.74 16.23
C VAL A 66 15.77 -29.97 17.27
N ALA A 67 14.77 -29.08 17.34
CA ALA A 67 13.64 -29.24 18.25
C ALA A 67 12.85 -30.53 17.96
N HIS A 68 12.62 -30.87 16.69
CA HIS A 68 11.96 -32.10 16.31
C HIS A 68 12.78 -33.35 16.71
N ARG A 69 14.08 -33.35 16.40
CA ARG A 69 15.00 -34.47 16.73
C ARG A 69 15.24 -34.66 18.22
N SER A 70 15.00 -33.64 19.04
CA SER A 70 15.17 -33.71 20.50
C SER A 70 14.17 -34.65 21.21
N GLY A 71 13.14 -35.13 20.51
CA GLY A 71 12.13 -36.04 21.07
C GLY A 71 11.23 -35.40 22.13
N ILE A 72 11.22 -34.08 22.25
CA ILE A 72 10.37 -33.35 23.18
C ILE A 72 8.89 -33.53 22.77
N SER A 73 8.05 -33.96 23.72
CA SER A 73 6.61 -34.07 23.48
C SER A 73 6.02 -32.72 23.03
N GLY A 74 5.29 -32.73 21.91
CA GLY A 74 4.73 -31.52 21.31
C GLY A 74 5.66 -30.73 20.38
N SER A 75 6.95 -31.10 20.24
CA SER A 75 7.87 -30.40 19.33
C SER A 75 7.45 -30.48 17.86
N ARG A 76 6.69 -31.51 17.47
CA ARG A 76 6.12 -31.62 16.11
C ARG A 76 5.21 -30.45 15.75
N TYR A 77 4.58 -29.79 16.72
CA TYR A 77 3.69 -28.66 16.47
C TYR A 77 4.46 -27.40 16.08
N SER A 78 5.75 -27.28 16.41
CA SER A 78 6.57 -26.15 15.96
C SER A 78 7.00 -26.27 14.50
N LEU A 79 6.83 -27.42 13.85
CA LEU A 79 7.17 -27.58 12.43
C LEU A 79 6.29 -26.73 11.52
N VAL A 80 5.01 -26.56 11.85
CA VAL A 80 4.08 -25.73 11.08
C VAL A 80 4.54 -24.25 11.02
N PRO A 81 4.77 -23.55 12.14
CA PRO A 81 5.27 -22.18 12.12
C PRO A 81 6.70 -22.07 11.57
N VAL A 82 7.54 -23.10 11.71
CA VAL A 82 8.85 -23.15 11.03
C VAL A 82 8.67 -23.15 9.51
N VAL A 83 7.76 -23.97 8.97
CA VAL A 83 7.44 -24.00 7.54
C VAL A 83 6.92 -22.64 7.08
N PHE A 84 6.08 -21.97 7.86
CA PHE A 84 5.59 -20.63 7.52
C PHE A 84 6.72 -19.60 7.43
N VAL A 85 7.69 -19.60 8.36
CA VAL A 85 8.85 -18.70 8.26
C VAL A 85 9.69 -19.04 7.03
N VAL A 86 10.00 -20.32 6.81
CA VAL A 86 10.81 -20.74 5.65
C VAL A 86 10.12 -20.35 4.33
N MET A 87 8.81 -20.55 4.23
CA MET A 87 8.03 -20.17 3.07
C MET A 87 7.99 -18.66 2.88
N ALA A 88 7.83 -17.87 3.94
CA ALA A 88 7.88 -16.41 3.87
C ALA A 88 9.26 -15.91 3.39
N MET A 89 10.34 -16.52 3.87
CA MET A 89 11.70 -16.19 3.39
C MET A 89 11.90 -16.61 1.94
N ALA A 90 11.41 -17.77 1.52
CA ALA A 90 11.44 -18.22 0.14
C ALA A 90 10.65 -17.28 -0.79
N LEU A 91 9.49 -16.77 -0.34
CA LEU A 91 8.73 -15.76 -1.07
C LEU A 91 9.52 -14.45 -1.21
N ALA A 92 10.14 -13.97 -0.13
CA ALA A 92 10.98 -12.77 -0.17
C ALA A 92 12.14 -12.90 -1.18
N ILE A 93 12.81 -14.06 -1.20
CA ILE A 93 13.86 -14.38 -2.18
C ILE A 93 13.27 -14.46 -3.59
N GLY A 94 12.13 -15.13 -3.74
CA GLY A 94 11.47 -15.34 -5.04
C GLY A 94 11.11 -14.03 -5.72
N VAL A 95 10.65 -13.02 -4.97
CA VAL A 95 10.32 -11.69 -5.50
C VAL A 95 11.54 -10.94 -6.04
N ASP A 96 12.73 -11.17 -5.48
CA ASP A 96 13.97 -10.55 -5.94
C ASP A 96 14.52 -11.22 -7.21
N ILE A 97 14.18 -12.48 -7.44
CA ILE A 97 14.65 -13.28 -8.58
C ILE A 97 13.65 -13.26 -9.73
N PHE A 98 12.36 -13.34 -9.43
CA PHE A 98 11.28 -13.48 -10.38
C PHE A 98 10.35 -12.29 -10.33
N THR A 99 10.28 -11.53 -11.42
CA THR A 99 9.38 -10.39 -11.56
C THR A 99 8.55 -10.53 -12.83
N VAL A 100 7.34 -9.99 -12.81
CA VAL A 100 6.50 -9.93 -14.01
C VAL A 100 7.16 -9.00 -15.03
N LYS A 101 7.34 -9.50 -16.25
CA LYS A 101 7.88 -8.71 -17.36
C LYS A 101 6.89 -7.60 -17.76
N ASP A 102 7.41 -6.45 -18.18
CA ASP A 102 6.64 -5.29 -18.65
C ASP A 102 5.70 -4.69 -17.59
N ASP A 103 6.12 -4.76 -16.32
CA ASP A 103 5.44 -4.17 -15.16
C ASP A 103 6.18 -2.90 -14.65
N ILE A 104 5.61 -2.20 -13.66
CA ILE A 104 6.24 -1.07 -12.95
C ILE A 104 7.39 -1.59 -12.07
N GLY A 105 8.51 -1.91 -12.69
CA GLY A 105 9.64 -2.58 -12.05
C GLY A 105 9.22 -3.91 -11.41
N ARG A 106 9.54 -4.10 -10.14
CA ARG A 106 9.13 -5.28 -9.35
C ARG A 106 7.89 -5.03 -8.49
N MET A 107 7.23 -3.88 -8.64
CA MET A 107 6.30 -3.36 -7.65
C MET A 107 5.10 -4.29 -7.41
N ASN A 108 4.37 -4.71 -8.45
CA ASN A 108 3.21 -5.59 -8.23
C ASN A 108 3.61 -6.98 -7.75
N THR A 109 4.81 -7.44 -8.11
CA THR A 109 5.35 -8.71 -7.60
C THR A 109 5.60 -8.59 -6.09
N VAL A 110 6.27 -7.53 -5.64
CA VAL A 110 6.46 -7.22 -4.21
C VAL A 110 5.10 -7.15 -3.51
N PHE A 111 4.18 -6.30 -3.97
CA PHE A 111 2.88 -6.10 -3.29
C PHE A 111 2.09 -7.40 -3.13
N LYS A 112 2.02 -8.25 -4.16
CA LYS A 112 1.20 -9.48 -4.12
C LYS A 112 1.80 -10.56 -3.23
N PHE A 113 3.12 -10.75 -3.26
CA PHE A 113 3.76 -11.85 -2.54
C PHE A 113 4.22 -11.45 -1.13
N TYR A 114 4.62 -10.19 -0.90
CA TYR A 114 5.00 -9.75 0.45
C TYR A 114 3.80 -9.79 1.39
N LEU A 115 2.58 -9.51 0.92
CA LEU A 115 1.39 -9.64 1.76
C LEU A 115 1.23 -11.08 2.29
N GLN A 116 1.48 -12.09 1.45
CA GLN A 116 1.44 -13.49 1.88
C GLN A 116 2.56 -13.81 2.87
N ALA A 117 3.77 -13.31 2.62
CA ALA A 117 4.91 -13.45 3.54
C ALA A 117 4.60 -12.83 4.92
N TRP A 118 3.99 -11.63 4.96
CA TRP A 118 3.58 -10.96 6.20
C TRP A 118 2.55 -11.78 6.99
N VAL A 119 1.54 -12.35 6.33
CA VAL A 119 0.54 -13.19 6.99
C VAL A 119 1.18 -14.44 7.60
N LEU A 120 2.05 -15.12 6.84
CA LEU A 120 2.78 -16.30 7.32
C LEU A 120 3.67 -15.98 8.54
N LEU A 121 4.41 -14.86 8.48
CA LEU A 121 5.24 -14.39 9.59
C LEU A 121 4.40 -13.96 10.79
N GLY A 122 3.24 -13.34 10.58
CA GLY A 122 2.30 -12.97 11.64
C GLY A 122 1.84 -14.19 12.44
N ILE A 123 1.38 -15.23 11.75
CA ILE A 123 0.92 -16.48 12.40
C ILE A 123 2.08 -17.19 13.10
N ALA A 124 3.24 -17.30 12.43
CA ALA A 124 4.42 -17.93 13.02
C ALA A 124 4.91 -17.19 14.27
N SER A 125 4.95 -15.85 14.22
CA SER A 125 5.38 -15.02 15.35
C SER A 125 4.46 -15.19 16.57
N ALA A 126 3.13 -15.25 16.37
CA ALA A 126 2.18 -15.49 17.46
C ALA A 126 2.46 -16.81 18.19
N TYR A 127 2.72 -17.89 17.44
CA TYR A 127 3.11 -19.17 18.04
C TYR A 127 4.43 -19.08 18.80
N PHE A 128 5.49 -18.53 18.20
CA PHE A 128 6.80 -18.47 18.85
C PHE A 128 6.79 -17.55 20.08
N LEU A 129 6.03 -16.46 20.05
CA LEU A 129 5.82 -15.60 21.21
C LEU A 129 5.10 -16.33 22.34
N TRP A 130 4.08 -17.12 22.02
CA TRP A 130 3.41 -17.99 22.99
C TRP A 130 4.37 -19.01 23.61
N VAL A 131 5.20 -19.68 22.80
CA VAL A 131 6.24 -20.62 23.30
C VAL A 131 7.23 -19.91 24.23
N LEU A 132 7.66 -18.69 23.88
CA LEU A 132 8.54 -17.89 24.73
C LEU A 132 7.85 -17.47 26.03
N ALA A 133 6.56 -17.14 25.99
CA ALA A 133 5.77 -16.78 27.15
C ALA A 133 5.62 -17.97 28.11
N ASP A 134 5.24 -19.14 27.60
CA ASP A 134 5.08 -20.39 28.36
C ASP A 134 6.41 -20.80 29.01
N ALA A 135 7.52 -20.67 28.28
CA ALA A 135 8.86 -20.92 28.79
C ALA A 135 9.37 -19.85 29.78
N ARG A 136 8.55 -18.84 30.11
CA ARG A 136 8.87 -17.67 30.96
C ARG A 136 10.10 -16.90 30.46
N LYS A 137 10.33 -16.92 29.14
CA LYS A 137 11.45 -16.24 28.47
C LYS A 137 11.12 -14.80 28.06
N LEU A 138 9.90 -14.34 28.32
CA LEU A 138 9.53 -12.93 28.18
C LEU A 138 9.88 -12.07 29.41
N SER A 139 10.24 -12.69 30.54
CA SER A 139 10.59 -11.95 31.76
C SER A 139 11.89 -11.15 31.60
N LEU A 140 11.86 -9.90 32.08
CA LEU A 140 12.99 -8.97 32.15
C LEU A 140 13.72 -8.99 33.49
N SER A 141 13.34 -9.85 34.44
CA SER A 141 14.05 -9.97 35.71
C SER A 141 15.37 -10.73 35.55
N GLY A 142 16.44 -10.22 36.18
CA GLY A 142 17.75 -10.89 36.20
C GLY A 142 18.41 -11.05 34.81
N VAL A 143 18.23 -10.07 33.92
CA VAL A 143 18.81 -10.10 32.56
C VAL A 143 20.33 -10.03 32.62
N ARG A 144 21.00 -11.09 32.14
CA ARG A 144 22.47 -11.11 31.97
C ARG A 144 22.89 -10.14 30.86
N LEU A 145 24.11 -9.60 30.96
CA LEU A 145 24.65 -8.59 30.03
C LEU A 145 24.41 -8.92 28.55
N GLY A 146 24.76 -10.14 28.09
CA GLY A 146 24.58 -10.53 26.69
C GLY A 146 23.13 -10.51 26.21
N ARG A 147 22.18 -10.93 27.06
CA ARG A 147 20.74 -10.84 26.75
C ARG A 147 20.26 -9.39 26.78
N GLY A 148 20.81 -8.56 27.67
CA GLY A 148 20.53 -7.13 27.73
C GLY A 148 20.96 -6.41 26.45
N VAL A 149 22.17 -6.68 25.96
CA VAL A 149 22.68 -6.13 24.69
C VAL A 149 21.78 -6.56 23.52
N TRP A 150 21.42 -7.84 23.43
CA TRP A 150 20.53 -8.33 22.37
C TRP A 150 19.14 -7.68 22.41
N LEU A 151 18.54 -7.55 23.60
CA LEU A 151 17.25 -6.87 23.76
C LEU A 151 17.34 -5.38 23.39
N GLY A 152 18.43 -4.72 23.77
CA GLY A 152 18.70 -3.33 23.37
C GLY A 152 18.77 -3.16 21.85
N LEU A 153 19.53 -4.02 21.16
CA LEU A 153 19.60 -4.02 19.70
C LEU A 153 18.23 -4.30 19.06
N LEU A 154 17.48 -5.29 19.58
CA LEU A 154 16.13 -5.56 19.10
C LEU A 154 15.22 -4.35 19.28
N THR A 155 15.32 -3.67 20.42
CA THR A 155 14.51 -2.47 20.72
C THR A 155 14.82 -1.36 19.72
N ILE A 156 16.10 -1.11 19.44
CA ILE A 156 16.53 -0.14 18.43
C ILE A 156 15.94 -0.49 17.06
N LEU A 157 15.99 -1.76 16.65
CA LEU A 157 15.41 -2.20 15.37
C LEU A 157 13.89 -2.01 15.33
N VAL A 158 13.18 -2.39 16.40
CA VAL A 158 11.71 -2.22 16.49
C VAL A 158 11.35 -0.74 16.44
N VAL A 159 12.02 0.12 17.21
CA VAL A 159 11.81 1.57 17.18
C VAL A 159 12.10 2.12 15.79
N GLY A 160 13.19 1.68 15.14
CA GLY A 160 13.54 2.08 13.78
C GLY A 160 12.47 1.71 12.75
N VAL A 161 11.91 0.49 12.83
CA VAL A 161 10.80 0.07 11.95
C VAL A 161 9.53 0.87 12.22
N MET A 162 9.25 1.21 13.49
CA MET A 162 8.06 1.98 13.87
C MET A 162 8.12 3.45 13.42
N VAL A 163 9.26 3.97 12.99
CA VAL A 163 9.36 5.32 12.40
C VAL A 163 8.45 5.46 11.18
N TYR A 164 8.45 4.47 10.29
CA TYR A 164 7.68 4.52 9.04
C TYR A 164 6.15 4.62 9.25
N PRO A 165 5.47 3.73 10.00
CA PRO A 165 4.03 3.83 10.18
C PRO A 165 3.59 5.10 10.93
N ILE A 166 4.47 5.69 11.75
CA ILE A 166 4.14 6.91 12.51
C ILE A 166 4.38 8.17 11.66
N LEU A 167 5.54 8.28 11.01
CA LEU A 167 5.96 9.51 10.32
C LEU A 167 5.70 9.49 8.82
N GLY A 168 5.61 8.30 8.19
CA GLY A 168 5.50 8.15 6.74
C GLY A 168 4.24 8.81 6.17
N THR A 169 3.11 8.72 6.89
CA THR A 169 1.86 9.41 6.48
C THR A 169 2.02 10.92 6.52
N ARG A 170 2.65 11.46 7.57
CA ARG A 170 2.88 12.91 7.71
C ARG A 170 3.81 13.43 6.62
N ASP A 171 4.93 12.75 6.41
CA ASP A 171 5.89 13.09 5.37
C ASP A 171 5.22 13.06 4.00
N ARG A 172 4.50 11.98 3.67
CA ARG A 172 3.77 11.85 2.41
C ARG A 172 2.74 12.95 2.22
N ASN A 173 1.95 13.28 3.23
CA ASN A 173 0.93 14.32 3.12
C ASN A 173 1.55 15.71 2.85
N SER A 174 2.65 16.04 3.54
CA SER A 174 3.34 17.33 3.37
C SER A 174 3.89 17.57 1.95
N THR A 175 4.04 16.52 1.14
CA THR A 175 4.45 16.66 -0.26
C THR A 175 3.36 17.22 -1.18
N LYS A 176 2.09 17.14 -0.77
CA LYS A 176 0.95 17.54 -1.60
C LYS A 176 0.00 18.54 -0.95
N PHE A 177 -0.13 18.50 0.38
CA PHE A 177 -1.17 19.22 1.11
C PHE A 177 -0.61 19.76 2.44
N ASP A 178 -0.90 21.04 2.73
CA ASP A 178 -0.76 21.58 4.07
C ASP A 178 -1.93 21.07 4.92
N THR A 179 -1.68 20.03 5.73
CA THR A 179 -2.74 19.30 6.44
C THR A 179 -3.18 20.00 7.71
N THR A 180 -4.48 19.91 8.00
CA THR A 180 -5.15 20.48 9.19
C THR A 180 -4.94 19.70 10.49
N GLY A 181 -4.24 18.56 10.46
CA GLY A 181 -3.93 17.73 11.64
C GLY A 181 -4.39 16.28 11.50
N LEU A 182 -4.49 15.56 12.62
CA LEU A 182 -5.00 14.18 12.67
C LEU A 182 -6.52 14.20 12.88
N GLY A 183 -7.28 13.51 12.01
CA GLY A 183 -8.73 13.43 12.08
C GLY A 183 -9.29 12.22 11.33
N LEU A 184 -10.59 11.97 11.51
CA LEU A 184 -11.33 10.91 10.80
C LEU A 184 -12.19 11.45 9.65
N ASP A 185 -12.25 12.77 9.50
CA ASP A 185 -12.94 13.42 8.40
C ASP A 185 -12.04 13.43 7.15
N GLY A 186 -12.47 12.67 6.13
CA GLY A 186 -11.77 12.54 4.86
C GLY A 186 -11.91 13.75 3.92
N MET A 187 -12.72 14.76 4.27
CA MET A 187 -12.90 16.00 3.51
C MET A 187 -12.28 17.22 4.22
N ALA A 188 -11.94 17.13 5.52
CA ALA A 188 -11.44 18.25 6.32
C ALA A 188 -10.23 18.98 5.74
N TYR A 189 -9.41 18.34 4.90
CA TYR A 189 -8.29 19.02 4.23
C TYR A 189 -8.76 20.00 3.15
N MET A 190 -9.93 19.77 2.55
CA MET A 190 -10.46 20.60 1.47
C MET A 190 -10.79 22.03 1.95
N GLU A 191 -11.04 22.22 3.24
CA GLU A 191 -11.29 23.52 3.87
C GLU A 191 -10.14 24.52 3.69
N SER A 192 -8.89 24.05 3.68
CA SER A 192 -7.71 24.92 3.71
C SER A 192 -6.73 24.69 2.57
N VAL A 193 -6.84 23.58 1.85
CA VAL A 193 -5.85 23.18 0.86
C VAL A 193 -6.06 23.87 -0.49
N THR A 194 -4.96 24.38 -1.04
CA THR A 194 -4.84 24.75 -2.46
C THR A 194 -4.04 23.70 -3.20
N TYR A 195 -4.70 22.95 -4.08
CA TYR A 195 -4.05 21.95 -4.93
C TYR A 195 -3.38 22.62 -6.14
N GLN A 196 -2.14 22.23 -6.44
CA GLN A 196 -1.40 22.73 -7.61
C GLN A 196 -1.60 21.80 -8.81
N ASN A 197 -2.33 22.25 -9.83
CA ASN A 197 -2.54 21.51 -11.07
C ASN A 197 -1.75 22.15 -12.22
N ASP A 198 -0.57 21.60 -12.52
CA ASP A 198 0.37 22.14 -13.53
C ASP A 198 0.65 23.64 -13.37
N GLY A 199 0.84 24.08 -12.12
CA GLY A 199 1.08 25.49 -11.79
C GLY A 199 -0.18 26.35 -11.70
N THR A 200 -1.37 25.78 -11.95
CA THR A 200 -2.65 26.46 -11.68
C THR A 200 -3.17 26.08 -10.30
N PRO A 201 -3.33 27.04 -9.37
CA PRO A 201 -3.87 26.76 -8.05
C PRO A 201 -5.37 26.48 -8.12
N LEU A 202 -5.82 25.44 -7.43
CA LEU A 202 -7.22 25.08 -7.23
C LEU A 202 -7.52 25.10 -5.72
N THR A 203 -8.37 26.01 -5.29
CA THR A 203 -8.90 26.13 -3.93
C THR A 203 -9.93 25.05 -3.70
N LEU A 204 -9.57 24.02 -2.92
CA LEU A 204 -10.43 22.84 -2.75
C LEU A 204 -11.71 23.12 -1.97
N LYS A 205 -11.74 24.23 -1.22
CA LYS A 205 -12.93 24.65 -0.47
C LYS A 205 -14.14 24.87 -1.37
N TYR A 206 -13.95 25.35 -2.59
CA TYR A 206 -15.06 25.52 -3.53
C TYR A 206 -15.62 24.20 -4.03
N ASP A 207 -14.77 23.18 -4.21
CA ASP A 207 -15.23 21.82 -4.50
C ASP A 207 -15.94 21.23 -3.27
N LEU A 208 -15.46 21.50 -2.05
CA LEU A 208 -16.08 21.03 -0.80
C LEU A 208 -17.53 21.54 -0.67
N GLU A 209 -17.72 22.86 -0.73
CA GLU A 209 -19.04 23.48 -0.59
C GLU A 209 -20.03 22.98 -1.66
N ALA A 210 -19.56 22.78 -2.89
CA ALA A 210 -20.38 22.26 -3.97
C ALA A 210 -20.71 20.77 -3.78
N ILE A 211 -19.76 19.97 -3.30
CA ILE A 211 -19.97 18.54 -2.99
C ILE A 211 -21.00 18.40 -1.87
N GLU A 212 -20.88 19.16 -0.79
CA GLU A 212 -21.82 19.14 0.35
C GLU A 212 -23.22 19.55 -0.12
N TRP A 213 -23.32 20.63 -0.90
CA TRP A 213 -24.59 21.03 -1.49
C TRP A 213 -25.20 19.90 -2.35
N MET A 214 -24.41 19.22 -3.16
CA MET A 214 -24.90 18.10 -3.97
C MET A 214 -25.38 16.92 -3.10
N GLN A 215 -24.66 16.59 -2.03
CA GLN A 215 -25.06 15.53 -1.08
C GLN A 215 -26.40 15.86 -0.38
N GLU A 216 -26.64 17.12 -0.07
CA GLU A 216 -27.85 17.58 0.63
C GLU A 216 -29.06 17.76 -0.30
N ASN A 217 -28.84 18.14 -1.56
CA ASN A 217 -29.90 18.62 -2.45
C ASN A 217 -30.20 17.71 -3.64
N VAL A 218 -29.31 16.77 -4.00
CA VAL A 218 -29.53 15.88 -5.13
C VAL A 218 -30.17 14.58 -4.68
N GLU A 219 -31.44 14.40 -5.05
CA GLU A 219 -32.18 13.17 -4.77
C GLU A 219 -31.93 12.08 -5.82
N GLY A 220 -31.81 10.84 -5.35
CA GLY A 220 -31.66 9.64 -6.18
C GLY A 220 -30.23 9.42 -6.66
N SER A 221 -30.07 8.81 -7.85
CA SER A 221 -28.75 8.57 -8.45
C SER A 221 -28.67 9.10 -9.89
N PRO A 222 -28.93 10.40 -10.11
CA PRO A 222 -28.83 10.99 -11.44
C PRO A 222 -27.39 11.04 -11.94
N VAL A 223 -27.22 10.92 -13.27
CA VAL A 223 -25.89 10.98 -13.89
C VAL A 223 -25.35 12.40 -13.88
N ILE A 224 -24.11 12.54 -13.45
CA ILE A 224 -23.35 13.79 -13.50
C ILE A 224 -22.27 13.73 -14.60
N ILE A 225 -21.89 14.89 -15.11
CA ILE A 225 -20.67 15.06 -15.91
C ILE A 225 -19.75 16.05 -15.20
N GLU A 226 -18.48 15.67 -15.10
CA GLU A 226 -17.43 16.45 -14.44
C GLU A 226 -16.12 16.37 -15.25
N GLY A 227 -15.22 17.32 -15.03
CA GLY A 227 -13.90 17.33 -15.65
C GLY A 227 -13.03 16.16 -15.21
N LEU A 228 -12.21 15.66 -16.14
CA LEU A 228 -11.26 14.57 -15.88
C LEU A 228 -9.83 15.11 -15.79
N THR A 229 -8.94 14.36 -15.16
CA THR A 229 -7.50 14.65 -15.13
C THR A 229 -6.70 13.42 -15.52
N ASP A 230 -5.38 13.58 -15.63
CA ASP A 230 -4.48 12.44 -15.73
C ASP A 230 -4.40 11.65 -14.42
N LEU A 231 -3.76 10.48 -14.46
CA LEU A 231 -3.70 9.57 -13.33
C LEU A 231 -3.09 10.24 -12.09
N TYR A 232 -3.66 9.95 -10.92
CA TYR A 232 -3.19 10.42 -9.62
C TYR A 232 -3.21 11.94 -9.42
N ARG A 233 -4.15 12.62 -10.09
CA ARG A 233 -4.44 14.05 -9.96
C ARG A 233 -5.87 14.30 -9.46
N TRP A 234 -6.20 15.56 -9.21
CA TRP A 234 -7.51 16.01 -8.73
C TRP A 234 -8.60 15.94 -9.83
N GLY A 235 -9.04 14.72 -10.18
CA GLY A 235 -10.15 14.48 -11.12
C GLY A 235 -11.12 13.45 -10.56
N ASN A 236 -12.32 13.34 -11.15
CA ASN A 236 -13.41 12.50 -10.65
C ASN A 236 -13.82 12.77 -9.19
N ARG A 237 -13.41 13.91 -8.61
CA ARG A 237 -13.62 14.24 -7.20
C ARG A 237 -15.11 14.36 -6.84
N VAL A 238 -15.96 14.89 -7.72
CA VAL A 238 -17.37 15.11 -7.40
C VAL A 238 -18.09 13.78 -7.29
N SER A 239 -17.90 12.88 -8.24
CA SER A 239 -18.49 11.52 -8.15
C SER A 239 -17.92 10.69 -7.01
N ILE A 240 -16.62 10.83 -6.69
CA ILE A 240 -15.99 10.13 -5.56
C ILE A 240 -16.64 10.53 -4.23
N TYR A 241 -16.87 11.83 -4.00
CA TYR A 241 -17.38 12.31 -2.72
C TYR A 241 -18.92 12.31 -2.62
N THR A 242 -19.64 12.50 -3.73
CA THR A 242 -21.12 12.48 -3.73
C THR A 242 -21.71 11.08 -3.87
N GLY A 243 -20.96 10.11 -4.42
CA GLY A 243 -21.46 8.78 -4.77
C GLY A 243 -22.38 8.77 -6.00
N LEU A 244 -22.57 9.91 -6.67
CA LEU A 244 -23.39 10.01 -7.87
C LEU A 244 -22.70 9.36 -9.08
N PRO A 245 -23.45 8.68 -9.97
CA PRO A 245 -22.87 8.09 -11.17
C PRO A 245 -22.35 9.18 -12.11
N ALA A 246 -21.06 9.10 -12.49
CA ALA A 246 -20.49 9.94 -13.54
C ALA A 246 -20.54 9.25 -14.92
N VAL A 247 -20.50 10.04 -16.00
CA VAL A 247 -20.35 9.53 -17.39
C VAL A 247 -19.20 8.52 -17.51
N ILE A 248 -18.11 8.77 -16.80
CA ILE A 248 -16.99 7.86 -16.61
C ILE A 248 -16.34 8.11 -15.24
N GLY A 249 -16.02 7.04 -14.51
CA GLY A 249 -15.15 7.11 -13.33
C GLY A 249 -13.67 7.20 -13.73
N TRP A 250 -12.76 6.86 -12.82
CA TRP A 250 -11.32 6.88 -13.11
C TRP A 250 -10.96 5.96 -14.30
N ASP A 251 -10.58 6.57 -15.43
CA ASP A 251 -10.55 5.91 -16.74
C ASP A 251 -9.56 4.73 -16.80
N TRP A 252 -8.41 4.83 -16.12
CA TRP A 252 -7.42 3.76 -16.12
C TRP A 252 -7.95 2.48 -15.48
N HIS A 253 -8.58 2.60 -14.31
CA HIS A 253 -9.23 1.46 -13.65
C HIS A 253 -10.39 0.91 -14.48
N GLN A 254 -11.15 1.79 -15.16
CA GLN A 254 -12.19 1.35 -16.07
C GLN A 254 -11.62 0.51 -17.22
N ARG A 255 -10.51 0.93 -17.83
CA ARG A 255 -9.81 0.18 -18.89
C ARG A 255 -9.24 -1.14 -18.40
N GLN A 256 -8.60 -1.15 -17.23
CA GLN A 256 -8.03 -2.38 -16.64
C GLN A 256 -9.09 -3.42 -16.30
N GLN A 257 -10.24 -3.00 -15.75
CA GLN A 257 -11.33 -3.92 -15.40
C GLN A 257 -12.16 -4.34 -16.63
N ARG A 258 -12.16 -3.53 -17.70
CA ARG A 258 -12.96 -3.75 -18.91
C ARG A 258 -12.05 -3.81 -20.14
N VAL A 259 -11.06 -4.70 -20.12
CA VAL A 259 -10.03 -4.81 -21.17
C VAL A 259 -10.63 -4.86 -22.59
N LYS A 260 -11.71 -5.62 -22.80
CA LYS A 260 -12.39 -5.74 -24.10
C LYS A 260 -13.09 -4.44 -24.57
N TYR A 261 -13.38 -3.52 -23.66
CA TYR A 261 -14.06 -2.25 -23.92
C TYR A 261 -13.15 -1.04 -23.65
N ALA A 262 -11.83 -1.26 -23.56
CA ALA A 262 -10.90 -0.20 -23.22
C ALA A 262 -10.95 0.97 -24.23
N SER A 263 -11.16 0.69 -25.52
CA SER A 263 -11.38 1.72 -26.55
C SER A 263 -12.61 2.57 -26.25
N SER A 264 -13.75 1.96 -25.91
CA SER A 264 -14.97 2.68 -25.56
C SER A 264 -14.81 3.54 -24.30
N VAL A 265 -13.95 3.13 -23.36
CA VAL A 265 -13.61 3.94 -22.18
C VAL A 265 -12.76 5.16 -22.59
N SER A 266 -11.77 4.98 -23.45
CA SER A 266 -10.97 6.09 -24.01
C SER A 266 -11.84 7.06 -24.80
N GLU A 267 -12.73 6.56 -25.67
CA GLU A 267 -13.65 7.39 -26.45
C GLU A 267 -14.56 8.24 -25.55
N ARG A 268 -15.03 7.69 -24.42
CA ARG A 268 -15.81 8.45 -23.43
C ARG A 268 -15.01 9.58 -22.81
N ARG A 269 -13.74 9.36 -22.48
CA ARG A 269 -12.86 10.42 -21.99
C ARG A 269 -12.76 11.55 -23.02
N ASP A 270 -12.51 11.21 -24.28
CA ASP A 270 -12.42 12.19 -25.37
C ASP A 270 -13.75 12.94 -25.61
N GLU A 271 -14.89 12.28 -25.40
CA GLU A 271 -16.20 12.93 -25.47
C GLU A 271 -16.44 13.93 -24.32
N ILE A 272 -15.95 13.65 -23.11
CA ILE A 272 -16.03 14.58 -21.98
C ILE A 272 -15.10 15.77 -22.21
N ASP A 273 -13.87 15.54 -22.67
CA ASP A 273 -12.95 16.64 -22.99
C ASP A 273 -13.55 17.55 -24.07
N ARG A 274 -14.09 16.97 -25.15
CA ARG A 274 -14.80 17.74 -26.19
C ARG A 274 -16.04 18.46 -25.65
N PHE A 275 -16.78 17.84 -24.73
CA PHE A 275 -17.96 18.45 -24.11
C PHE A 275 -17.61 19.76 -23.40
N TYR A 276 -16.48 19.83 -22.69
CA TYR A 276 -16.06 21.06 -22.03
C TYR A 276 -15.37 22.06 -22.97
N ASP A 277 -14.54 21.60 -23.91
CA ASP A 277 -13.72 22.48 -24.76
C ASP A 277 -14.47 23.13 -25.93
N THR A 278 -15.43 22.43 -26.55
CA THR A 278 -16.11 22.99 -27.73
C THR A 278 -17.02 24.16 -27.37
N PRO A 279 -17.10 25.24 -28.16
CA PRO A 279 -18.11 26.28 -27.97
C PRO A 279 -19.51 25.89 -28.48
N LEU A 280 -19.64 24.76 -29.20
CA LEU A 280 -20.89 24.35 -29.85
C LEU A 280 -21.90 23.76 -28.85
N ARG A 281 -23.00 24.48 -28.61
CA ARG A 281 -24.11 24.02 -27.74
C ARG A 281 -24.73 22.70 -28.21
N SER A 282 -24.88 22.51 -29.52
CA SER A 282 -25.43 21.27 -30.10
C SER A 282 -24.60 20.03 -29.80
N SER A 283 -23.26 20.17 -29.78
CA SER A 283 -22.36 19.09 -29.38
C SER A 283 -22.53 18.74 -27.90
N ALA A 284 -22.65 19.75 -27.04
CA ALA A 284 -22.88 19.54 -25.62
C ALA A 284 -24.21 18.81 -25.37
N LEU A 285 -25.30 19.25 -26.02
CA LEU A 285 -26.61 18.62 -25.92
C LEU A 285 -26.61 17.16 -26.38
N LYS A 286 -25.85 16.83 -27.43
CA LYS A 286 -25.68 15.44 -27.88
C LYS A 286 -25.06 14.58 -26.79
N THR A 287 -24.03 15.07 -26.09
CA THR A 287 -23.40 14.35 -24.97
C THR A 287 -24.35 14.21 -23.78
N LEU A 288 -25.04 15.29 -23.39
CA LEU A 288 -26.00 15.28 -22.28
C LEU A 288 -27.11 14.24 -22.53
N ASN A 289 -27.69 14.23 -23.73
CA ASN A 289 -28.72 13.27 -24.11
C ASN A 289 -28.18 11.84 -24.23
N LYS A 290 -26.99 11.65 -24.80
CA LYS A 290 -26.38 10.31 -24.95
C LYS A 290 -26.18 9.62 -23.60
N TYR A 291 -25.75 10.36 -22.58
CA TYR A 291 -25.45 9.82 -21.26
C TYR A 291 -26.52 10.08 -20.21
N GLN A 292 -27.65 10.70 -20.59
CA GLN A 292 -28.74 11.05 -19.69
C GLN A 292 -28.24 11.88 -18.48
N VAL A 293 -27.36 12.83 -18.75
CA VAL A 293 -26.76 13.70 -17.73
C VAL A 293 -27.82 14.65 -17.19
N LYS A 294 -27.98 14.67 -15.86
CA LYS A 294 -28.88 15.61 -15.16
C LYS A 294 -28.14 16.82 -14.60
N TYR A 295 -26.89 16.65 -14.15
CA TYR A 295 -26.09 17.74 -13.59
C TYR A 295 -24.75 17.87 -14.31
N VAL A 296 -24.38 19.11 -14.61
CA VAL A 296 -23.09 19.49 -15.17
C VAL A 296 -22.31 20.23 -14.10
N TYR A 297 -21.12 19.72 -13.77
CA TYR A 297 -20.24 20.37 -12.81
C TYR A 297 -19.23 21.28 -13.53
N ILE A 298 -19.06 22.51 -13.02
CA ILE A 298 -18.08 23.50 -13.52
C ILE A 298 -17.46 24.25 -12.33
N GLY A 299 -16.36 23.72 -11.79
CA GLY A 299 -15.56 24.35 -10.75
C GLY A 299 -14.27 24.97 -11.30
N GLU A 300 -13.33 25.23 -10.40
CA GLU A 300 -12.01 25.75 -10.78
C GLU A 300 -11.23 24.79 -11.67
N LEU A 301 -11.34 23.48 -11.42
CA LEU A 301 -10.68 22.45 -12.24
C LEU A 301 -11.09 22.56 -13.71
N GLU A 302 -12.39 22.60 -14.01
CA GLU A 302 -12.88 22.70 -15.38
C GLU A 302 -12.46 24.03 -16.02
N ARG A 303 -12.45 25.13 -15.26
CA ARG A 303 -12.01 26.45 -15.75
C ARG A 303 -10.52 26.53 -16.00
N ALA A 304 -9.71 25.82 -15.22
CA ALA A 304 -8.26 25.75 -15.36
C ALA A 304 -7.84 24.86 -16.53
N LYS A 305 -8.53 23.73 -16.73
CA LYS A 305 -8.16 22.73 -17.73
C LYS A 305 -8.64 23.08 -19.14
N TYR A 306 -9.89 23.53 -19.28
CA TYR A 306 -10.54 23.67 -20.58
C TYR A 306 -10.55 25.11 -21.08
N HIS A 307 -10.68 25.29 -22.40
CA HIS A 307 -10.67 26.61 -23.02
C HIS A 307 -11.85 27.47 -22.55
N SER A 308 -11.58 28.75 -22.27
CA SER A 308 -12.58 29.70 -21.76
C SER A 308 -13.79 29.85 -22.68
N VAL A 309 -13.60 29.74 -24.00
CA VAL A 309 -14.69 29.76 -24.99
C VAL A 309 -15.62 28.55 -24.85
N GLY A 310 -15.06 27.37 -24.54
CA GLY A 310 -15.82 26.16 -24.28
C GLY A 310 -16.60 26.26 -22.98
N ILE A 311 -15.98 26.75 -21.90
CA ILE A 311 -16.67 26.94 -20.62
C ILE A 311 -17.74 28.04 -20.69
N SER A 312 -17.50 29.12 -21.42
CA SER A 312 -18.43 30.24 -21.52
C SER A 312 -19.75 29.88 -22.21
N LYS A 313 -19.79 28.79 -23.01
CA LYS A 313 -21.03 28.34 -23.67
C LYS A 313 -22.15 28.06 -22.67
N PHE A 314 -21.82 27.54 -21.49
CA PHE A 314 -22.79 27.10 -20.49
C PHE A 314 -23.62 28.28 -19.94
N LYS A 315 -23.11 29.52 -20.01
CA LYS A 315 -23.86 30.73 -19.67
C LYS A 315 -25.13 30.91 -20.53
N ASN A 316 -25.11 30.39 -21.76
CA ASN A 316 -26.22 30.52 -22.71
C ASN A 316 -27.05 29.24 -22.85
N MET A 317 -26.71 28.17 -22.12
CA MET A 317 -27.41 26.88 -22.21
C MET A 317 -28.66 26.81 -21.33
N ALA A 318 -29.00 27.87 -20.59
CA ALA A 318 -30.31 28.01 -19.97
C ALA A 318 -31.44 27.95 -21.02
N ALA A 319 -31.21 28.48 -22.23
CA ALA A 319 -32.12 28.37 -23.36
C ALA A 319 -32.32 26.92 -23.85
N ASP A 320 -31.40 26.02 -23.50
CA ASP A 320 -31.45 24.60 -23.83
C ASP A 320 -31.87 23.73 -22.62
N GLY A 321 -32.34 24.36 -21.52
CA GLY A 321 -32.79 23.66 -20.30
C GLY A 321 -31.70 23.40 -19.26
N LEU A 322 -30.45 23.80 -19.50
CA LEU A 322 -29.38 23.70 -18.50
C LEU A 322 -29.35 24.96 -17.62
N VAL A 323 -30.07 24.91 -16.51
CA VAL A 323 -30.16 26.00 -15.54
C VAL A 323 -29.16 25.82 -14.40
N GLN A 324 -28.62 26.93 -13.88
CA GLN A 324 -27.76 26.91 -12.71
C GLN A 324 -28.58 26.59 -11.46
N VAL A 325 -28.15 25.57 -10.70
CA VAL A 325 -28.83 25.10 -9.48
C VAL A 325 -27.97 25.28 -8.23
N TYR A 326 -26.65 25.19 -8.36
CA TYR A 326 -25.73 25.53 -7.27
C TYR A 326 -25.66 27.06 -7.15
N PRO A 327 -25.98 27.62 -5.97
CA PRO A 327 -26.01 29.06 -5.79
C PRO A 327 -24.60 29.66 -5.98
N PRO A 328 -24.48 30.84 -6.61
CA PRO A 328 -23.20 31.55 -6.61
C PRO A 328 -22.81 31.88 -5.16
N ASN A 329 -21.52 31.77 -4.83
CA ASN A 329 -21.01 32.21 -3.54
C ASN A 329 -21.23 33.73 -3.40
N GLU A 330 -22.32 34.11 -2.74
CA GLU A 330 -22.54 35.47 -2.25
C GLU A 330 -21.63 35.67 -1.03
N GLY A 331 -20.36 36.01 -1.31
CA GLY A 331 -19.28 36.35 -0.37
C GLY A 331 -19.54 36.07 1.12
N ARG A 332 -19.00 34.95 1.61
CA ARG A 332 -18.70 34.77 3.04
C ARG A 332 -17.20 34.90 3.28
#